data_AF-A0A662S3Z6-F1
#
_entry.id   AF-A0A662S3Z6-F1
#
_cell.length_a   1.000
_cell.length_b   1.000
_cell.length_c   1.000
_cell.angle_alpha   90.00
_cell.angle_beta   90.00
_cell.angle_gamma   90.00
#
_symmetry.space_group_name_H-M   'P 1'
#
loop_
_entity.id
_entity.type
_entity.pdbx_description
1 polymer ?
#
loop_
_entity_poly.entity_id
_entity_poly.type
_entity_poly.pdbx_seq_one_letter_code
_entity_poly.pdbx_strand_id
1 'polypeptide(L)'
;MLPSPLLRARSWRGRLFIKFAKGYPIELELARELISTFEKHVGMKFKELSDSLEEIEEYYESLGIDYRLVRGLSILLERRCEFSKPETLVRPRRARKVVFEWCNMKFGGFVLSQQERNSVLNKAAWELGVSREELEEA
;
A
#
# COMPACT_ATOMS: atom_id res chain seq x y z
N MET A 1 5.95 8.16 13.55
CA MET A 1 6.97 9.19 13.30
C MET A 1 7.25 9.33 11.81
N LEU A 2 7.48 10.54 11.27
CA LEU A 2 7.74 10.73 9.83
C LEU A 2 9.03 9.99 9.41
N PRO A 3 9.02 9.22 8.29
CA PRO A 3 10.23 8.60 7.75
C PRO A 3 11.31 9.62 7.39
N SER A 4 12.59 9.29 7.61
CA SER A 4 13.70 10.19 7.29
C SER A 4 13.77 10.64 5.82
N PRO A 5 13.41 9.82 4.80
CA PRO A 5 13.41 10.28 3.41
C PRO A 5 12.40 11.41 3.12
N LEU A 6 11.36 11.54 3.95
CA LEU A 6 10.34 12.58 3.81
C LEU A 6 10.65 13.83 4.63
N LEU A 7 11.83 13.90 5.26
CA LEU A 7 12.25 15.08 5.98
C LEU A 7 12.43 16.27 5.02
N ARG A 8 11.57 17.28 5.19
CA ARG A 8 11.70 18.57 4.51
C ARG A 8 12.66 19.46 5.30
N ALA A 9 13.95 19.39 4.98
CA ALA A 9 14.96 20.22 5.61
C ALA A 9 16.06 20.65 4.62
N ARG A 10 16.81 21.69 4.99
CA ARG A 10 18.02 22.14 4.32
C ARG A 10 19.16 22.15 5.33
N SER A 11 20.31 21.60 4.97
CA SER A 11 21.54 21.77 5.75
C SER A 11 22.38 22.89 5.13
N TRP A 12 22.88 23.82 5.95
CA TRP A 12 23.78 24.87 5.51
C TRP A 12 24.71 25.32 6.65
N ARG A 13 26.02 25.34 6.38
CA ARG A 13 27.07 25.73 7.35
C ARG A 13 26.94 25.04 8.72
N GLY A 14 26.71 23.72 8.72
CA GLY A 14 26.56 22.93 9.95
C GLY A 14 25.23 23.14 10.70
N ARG A 15 24.29 23.89 10.13
CA ARG A 15 22.96 24.12 10.71
C ARG A 15 21.89 23.41 9.88
N LEU A 16 20.89 22.84 10.57
CA LEU A 16 19.72 22.24 9.96
C LEU A 16 18.54 23.21 10.01
N PHE A 17 17.94 23.47 8.86
CA PHE A 17 16.77 24.33 8.70
C PHE A 17 15.57 23.49 8.28
N ILE A 18 14.60 23.32 9.18
CA ILE A 18 13.37 22.59 8.90
C ILE A 18 12.43 23.46 8.05
N LYS A 19 11.92 22.90 6.97
CA LYS A 19 10.91 23.53 6.12
C LYS A 19 9.52 23.10 6.60
N PHE A 20 9.02 23.81 7.61
CA PHE A 20 7.65 23.64 8.08
C PHE A 20 6.63 24.01 6.99
N ALA A 21 5.49 23.33 6.98
CA ALA A 21 4.30 23.82 6.29
C ALA A 21 3.94 25.21 6.84
N LYS A 22 3.60 26.14 5.95
CA LYS A 22 3.29 27.53 6.29
C LYS A 22 1.80 27.81 6.27
N GLY A 23 1.00 26.90 5.73
CA GLY A 23 -0.44 27.09 5.59
C GLY A 23 -0.76 28.07 4.47
N TYR A 24 0.07 28.11 3.41
CA TYR A 24 -0.27 28.85 2.21
C TYR A 24 -1.55 28.29 1.58
N PRO A 25 -2.32 29.09 0.82
CA PRO A 25 -3.59 28.66 0.24
C PRO A 25 -3.51 27.29 -0.46
N ILE A 26 -2.47 27.07 -1.27
CA ILE A 26 -2.24 25.80 -1.97
C ILE A 26 -1.89 24.62 -1.04
N GLU A 27 -1.19 24.87 0.09
CA GLU A 27 -0.91 23.81 1.08
C GLU A 27 -2.18 23.43 1.85
N LEU A 28 -3.08 24.40 2.09
CA LEU A 28 -4.37 24.16 2.71
C LEU A 28 -5.34 23.45 1.77
N GLU A 29 -5.28 23.76 0.47
CA GLU A 29 -6.03 23.08 -0.58
C GLU A 29 -5.62 21.60 -0.65
N LEU A 30 -4.30 21.33 -0.77
CA LEU A 30 -3.74 19.97 -0.70
C LEU A 30 -4.22 19.22 0.54
N ALA A 31 -4.14 19.86 1.71
CA ALA A 31 -4.54 19.22 2.96
C ALA A 31 -6.03 18.85 2.97
N ARG A 32 -6.90 19.72 2.45
CA ARG A 32 -8.34 19.45 2.33
C ARG A 32 -8.63 18.33 1.35
N GLU A 33 -7.95 18.34 0.21
CA GLU A 33 -8.13 17.31 -0.81
C GLU A 33 -7.69 15.95 -0.31
N LEU A 34 -6.52 15.85 0.33
CA LEU A 34 -6.08 14.62 0.97
C LEU A 34 -7.11 14.12 1.98
N ILE A 35 -7.58 14.96 2.92
CA ILE A 35 -8.60 14.56 3.90
C ILE A 35 -9.87 14.03 3.20
N SER A 36 -10.37 14.78 2.21
CA SER A 36 -11.56 14.39 1.44
C SER A 36 -11.38 13.04 0.73
N THR A 37 -10.19 12.81 0.16
CA THR A 37 -9.87 11.55 -0.52
C THR A 37 -9.85 10.38 0.47
N PHE A 38 -9.24 10.54 1.65
CA PHE A 38 -9.29 9.51 2.68
C PHE A 38 -10.72 9.19 3.15
N GLU A 39 -11.56 10.22 3.33
CA GLU A 39 -12.97 10.05 3.71
C GLU A 39 -13.78 9.29 2.65
N LYS A 40 -13.56 9.60 1.37
CA LYS A 40 -14.24 8.92 0.24
C LYS A 40 -13.87 7.45 0.11
N HIS A 41 -12.67 7.06 0.54
CA HIS A 41 -12.15 5.70 0.41
C HIS A 41 -12.46 4.80 1.62
N VAL A 42 -13.28 5.26 2.57
CA VAL A 42 -13.73 4.40 3.68
C VAL A 42 -14.53 3.22 3.15
N GLY A 43 -14.06 2.00 3.47
CA GLY A 43 -14.66 0.74 2.99
C GLY A 43 -14.14 0.26 1.64
N MET A 44 -13.27 1.01 0.97
CA MET A 44 -12.63 0.61 -0.29
C MET A 44 -11.30 -0.10 -0.03
N LYS A 45 -10.69 -0.68 -1.07
CA LYS A 45 -9.36 -1.29 -0.93
C LYS A 45 -8.30 -0.20 -0.75
N PHE A 46 -7.31 -0.46 0.10
CA PHE A 46 -6.17 0.44 0.29
C PHE A 46 -5.43 0.77 -1.01
N LYS A 47 -5.44 -0.14 -2.00
CA LYS A 47 -4.83 0.11 -3.30
C LYS A 47 -5.51 1.26 -4.05
N GLU A 48 -6.83 1.35 -4.00
CA GLU A 48 -7.59 2.42 -4.67
C GLU A 48 -7.28 3.80 -4.05
N LEU A 49 -7.15 3.84 -2.72
CA LEU A 49 -6.66 5.02 -2.02
C LEU A 49 -5.23 5.37 -2.44
N SER A 50 -4.33 4.38 -2.50
CA SER A 50 -2.94 4.59 -2.92
C SER A 50 -2.85 5.18 -4.33
N ASP A 51 -3.65 4.67 -5.26
CA ASP A 51 -3.69 5.16 -6.65
C ASP A 51 -4.16 6.62 -6.70
N SER A 52 -5.22 6.95 -5.95
CA SER A 52 -5.70 8.34 -5.83
C SER A 52 -4.66 9.28 -5.21
N LEU A 53 -3.87 8.79 -4.25
CA LEU A 53 -2.80 9.58 -3.63
C LEU A 53 -1.62 9.82 -4.58
N GLU A 54 -1.33 8.88 -5.48
CA GLU A 54 -0.34 9.05 -6.54
C GLU A 54 -0.78 10.16 -7.51
N GLU A 55 -2.05 10.15 -7.94
CA GLU A 55 -2.61 11.21 -8.81
C GLU A 55 -2.55 12.60 -8.15
N ILE A 56 -2.89 12.70 -6.85
CA ILE A 56 -2.78 13.94 -6.09
C ILE A 56 -1.32 14.40 -6.01
N GLU A 57 -0.37 13.50 -5.76
CA GLU A 57 1.04 13.84 -5.71
C GLU A 57 1.53 14.42 -7.03
N GLU A 58 1.23 13.77 -8.15
CA GLU A 58 1.61 14.23 -9.49
C GLU A 58 1.00 15.62 -9.79
N TYR A 59 -0.27 15.82 -9.45
CA TYR A 59 -0.94 17.10 -9.63
C TYR A 59 -0.27 18.24 -8.85
N TYR A 60 -0.07 18.08 -7.53
CA TYR A 60 0.52 19.15 -6.72
C TYR A 60 2.02 19.34 -6.98
N GLU A 61 2.74 18.29 -7.36
CA GLU A 61 4.13 18.42 -7.81
C GLU A 61 4.22 19.25 -9.09
N SER A 62 3.28 19.08 -10.04
CA SER A 62 3.20 19.92 -11.24
C SER A 62 2.98 21.41 -10.93
N LEU A 63 2.38 21.72 -9.77
CA LEU A 63 2.17 23.08 -9.25
C LEU A 63 3.34 23.59 -8.39
N GLY A 64 4.43 22.82 -8.26
CA GLY A 64 5.64 23.19 -7.53
C GLY A 64 5.60 22.86 -6.03
N ILE A 65 4.65 22.05 -5.57
CA ILE A 65 4.67 21.53 -4.21
C ILE A 65 5.69 20.40 -4.09
N ASP A 66 6.48 20.43 -3.03
CA ASP A 66 7.44 19.36 -2.71
C ASP A 66 6.68 18.05 -2.43
N TYR A 67 6.90 17.00 -3.21
CA TYR A 67 6.26 15.69 -3.03
C TYR A 67 6.36 15.15 -1.60
N ARG A 68 7.42 15.52 -0.85
CA ARG A 68 7.58 15.12 0.56
C ARG A 68 6.52 15.71 1.47
N LEU A 69 5.94 16.87 1.10
CA LEU A 69 4.80 17.43 1.82
C LEU A 69 3.55 16.58 1.61
N VAL A 70 3.26 16.20 0.36
CA VAL A 70 2.13 15.34 0.00
C VAL A 70 2.24 14.02 0.76
N ARG A 71 3.31 13.24 0.54
CA ARG A 71 3.54 11.96 1.22
C ARG A 71 3.57 12.08 2.73
N GLY A 72 4.18 13.17 3.24
CA GLY A 72 4.27 13.42 4.68
C GLY A 72 2.90 13.60 5.32
N LEU A 73 2.00 14.35 4.68
CA LEU A 73 0.61 14.51 5.13
C LEU A 73 -0.18 13.21 4.98
N SER A 74 -0.06 12.51 3.85
CA SER A 74 -0.72 11.22 3.61
C SER A 74 -0.39 10.19 4.69
N ILE A 75 0.88 10.08 5.09
CA ILE A 75 1.31 9.17 6.18
C ILE A 75 0.69 9.55 7.53
N LEU A 76 0.49 10.85 7.79
CA LEU A 76 -0.16 11.29 9.03
C LEU A 76 -1.64 10.90 9.06
N LEU A 77 -2.31 10.95 7.91
CA LEU A 77 -3.70 10.53 7.75
C LEU A 77 -3.83 9.01 7.82
N GLU A 78 -3.02 8.28 7.07
CA GLU A 78 -3.02 6.80 7.04
C GLU A 78 -2.86 6.20 8.44
N ARG A 79 -2.02 6.81 9.29
CA ARG A 79 -1.84 6.37 10.69
C ARG A 79 -3.04 6.55 11.58
N ARG A 80 -3.99 7.40 11.18
CA ARG A 80 -5.26 7.61 11.88
C ARG A 80 -6.37 6.73 11.31
N CYS A 81 -6.11 6.00 10.23
CA CYS A 81 -7.05 5.05 9.66
C CYS A 81 -7.03 3.74 10.44
N GLU A 82 -8.18 3.07 10.45
CA GLU A 82 -8.31 1.69 10.89
C GLU A 82 -8.50 0.79 9.67
N PHE A 83 -7.77 -0.32 9.63
CA PHE A 83 -7.82 -1.27 8.53
C PHE A 83 -8.36 -2.60 9.00
N SER A 84 -9.36 -3.11 8.29
CA SER A 84 -9.83 -4.48 8.42
C SER A 84 -9.04 -5.39 7.48
N LYS A 85 -8.88 -6.65 7.88
CA LYS A 85 -8.43 -7.69 6.95
C LYS A 85 -9.58 -8.03 6.01
N PRO A 86 -9.30 -8.39 4.74
CA PRO A 86 -10.34 -8.89 3.86
C PRO A 86 -11.02 -10.13 4.47
N GLU A 87 -12.32 -10.26 4.22
CA GLU A 87 -13.06 -11.46 4.58
C GLU A 87 -12.69 -12.57 3.60
N THR A 88 -11.88 -13.52 4.07
CA THR A 88 -11.42 -14.65 3.26
C THR A 88 -11.76 -15.96 3.94
N LEU A 89 -12.14 -16.98 3.16
CA LEU A 89 -12.50 -18.31 3.68
C LEU A 89 -11.32 -19.01 4.36
N VAL A 90 -10.10 -18.70 3.93
CA VAL A 90 -8.86 -19.22 4.49
C VAL A 90 -7.99 -18.07 4.96
N ARG A 91 -7.43 -18.18 6.17
CA ARG A 91 -6.48 -17.18 6.69
C ARG A 91 -5.30 -17.01 5.70
N PRO A 92 -4.95 -15.78 5.28
CA PRO A 92 -3.91 -15.51 4.27
C PRO A 92 -2.55 -16.18 4.53
N ARG A 93 -2.17 -16.29 5.81
CA ARG A 93 -0.92 -16.96 6.22
C ARG A 93 -0.97 -18.46 5.96
N ARG A 94 -2.13 -19.10 6.19
CA ARG A 94 -2.34 -20.53 5.97
C ARG A 94 -2.41 -20.84 4.48
N ALA A 95 -3.14 -20.03 3.71
CA ALA A 95 -3.20 -20.11 2.25
C ALA A 95 -1.79 -20.14 1.63
N ARG A 96 -0.99 -19.11 1.90
CA ARG A 96 0.40 -19.02 1.40
C ARG A 96 1.29 -20.16 1.88
N LYS A 97 1.16 -20.58 3.13
CA LYS A 97 1.95 -21.69 3.67
C LYS A 97 1.73 -22.97 2.86
N VAL A 98 0.48 -23.37 2.67
CA VAL A 98 0.13 -24.61 1.94
C VAL A 98 0.55 -24.51 0.47
N VAL A 99 0.34 -23.36 -0.19
CA VAL A 99 0.81 -23.13 -1.56
C VAL A 99 2.32 -23.32 -1.67
N PHE A 100 3.10 -22.71 -0.77
CA PHE A 100 4.56 -22.81 -0.81
C PHE A 100 5.09 -24.19 -0.40
N GLU A 101 4.41 -24.91 0.50
CA GLU A 101 4.74 -26.29 0.82
C GLU A 101 4.57 -27.21 -0.40
N TRP A 102 3.45 -27.09 -1.13
CA TRP A 102 3.24 -27.83 -2.38
C TRP A 102 4.22 -27.44 -3.48
N CYS A 103 4.51 -26.15 -3.62
CA CYS A 103 5.49 -25.64 -4.58
C CYS A 103 6.89 -26.20 -4.29
N ASN A 104 7.30 -26.20 -3.02
CA ASN A 104 8.58 -26.74 -2.59
C ASN A 104 8.67 -28.25 -2.81
N MET A 105 7.62 -28.99 -2.43
CA MET A 105 7.57 -30.44 -2.58
C MET A 105 7.65 -30.90 -4.05
N LYS A 106 6.98 -30.20 -4.96
CA LYS A 106 6.92 -30.59 -6.39
C LYS A 106 8.04 -30.01 -7.24
N PHE A 107 8.45 -28.77 -6.97
CA PHE A 107 9.28 -27.97 -7.89
C PHE A 107 10.51 -27.36 -7.21
N GLY A 108 10.77 -27.66 -5.93
CA GLY A 108 11.97 -27.18 -5.23
C GLY A 108 11.92 -25.70 -4.83
N GLY A 109 10.73 -25.08 -4.86
CA GLY A 109 10.48 -23.79 -4.21
C GLY A 109 9.76 -22.77 -5.09
N PHE A 110 9.93 -22.83 -6.41
CA PHE A 110 9.28 -21.93 -7.36
C PHE A 110 8.85 -22.67 -8.64
N VAL A 111 7.99 -22.04 -9.43
CA VAL A 111 7.48 -22.55 -10.71
C VAL A 111 7.88 -21.62 -11.84
N LEU A 112 8.09 -22.15 -13.04
CA LEU A 112 8.52 -21.40 -14.23
C LEU A 112 7.43 -21.30 -15.29
N SER A 113 6.41 -22.16 -15.22
CA SER A 113 5.30 -22.16 -16.19
C SER A 113 3.94 -22.01 -15.54
N GLN A 114 2.96 -21.54 -16.33
CA GLN A 114 1.58 -21.43 -15.88
C GLN A 114 0.98 -22.81 -15.54
N GLN A 115 1.39 -23.87 -16.25
CA GLN A 115 0.95 -25.23 -16.00
C GLN A 115 1.41 -25.71 -14.61
N GLU A 116 2.67 -25.45 -14.25
CA GLU A 116 3.21 -25.77 -12.93
C GLU A 116 2.52 -24.96 -11.83
N ARG A 117 2.34 -23.64 -12.04
CA ARG A 117 1.58 -22.77 -11.13
C ARG A 117 0.19 -23.32 -10.86
N ASN A 118 -0.56 -23.63 -11.92
CA ASN A 118 -1.92 -24.17 -11.79
C ASN A 118 -1.91 -25.52 -11.05
N SER A 119 -0.92 -26.38 -11.29
CA SER A 119 -0.77 -27.67 -10.60
C SER A 119 -0.53 -27.53 -9.08
N VAL A 120 0.21 -26.50 -8.65
CA VAL A 120 0.40 -26.17 -7.22
C VAL A 120 -0.88 -25.62 -6.62
N LEU A 121 -1.47 -24.59 -7.24
CA LEU A 121 -2.66 -23.92 -6.73
C LEU A 121 -3.84 -24.87 -6.61
N ASN A 122 -4.07 -25.74 -7.60
CA ASN A 122 -5.15 -26.73 -7.56
C ASN A 122 -4.96 -27.73 -6.41
N LYS A 123 -3.72 -28.12 -6.09
CA LYS A 123 -3.45 -29.03 -4.97
C LYS A 123 -3.65 -28.35 -3.62
N ALA A 124 -3.16 -27.13 -3.49
CA ALA A 124 -3.35 -26.34 -2.28
C ALA A 124 -4.83 -26.02 -2.02
N ALA A 125 -5.57 -25.64 -3.06
CA ALA A 125 -7.00 -25.35 -3.00
C ALA A 125 -7.80 -26.59 -2.58
N TRP A 126 -7.49 -27.74 -3.19
CA TRP A 126 -8.09 -29.02 -2.81
C TRP A 126 -7.82 -29.41 -1.35
N GLU A 127 -6.58 -29.23 -0.86
CA GLU A 127 -6.25 -29.51 0.55
C GLU A 127 -6.97 -28.56 1.52
N LEU A 128 -7.12 -27.29 1.13
CA LEU A 128 -7.77 -26.26 1.94
C LEU A 128 -9.30 -26.28 1.84
N GLY A 129 -9.86 -27.07 0.92
CA GLY A 129 -11.31 -27.18 0.72
C GLY A 129 -11.95 -25.92 0.14
N VAL A 130 -11.20 -25.16 -0.67
CA VAL A 130 -11.67 -23.94 -1.34
C VAL A 130 -11.44 -24.03 -2.85
N SER A 131 -12.08 -23.16 -3.61
CA SER A 131 -11.76 -22.96 -5.02
C SER A 131 -10.38 -22.32 -5.21
N ARG A 132 -9.87 -22.39 -6.44
CA ARG A 132 -8.59 -21.76 -6.78
C ARG A 132 -8.69 -20.24 -6.70
N GLU A 133 -9.80 -19.69 -7.15
CA GLU A 133 -10.09 -18.26 -7.16
C GLU A 133 -10.12 -17.74 -5.72
N GLU A 134 -10.85 -18.40 -4.82
CA GLU A 134 -10.87 -18.07 -3.39
C GLU A 134 -9.49 -18.20 -2.72
N LEU A 135 -8.68 -19.17 -3.15
CA LEU A 135 -7.31 -19.32 -2.64
C LEU A 135 -6.39 -18.18 -3.10
N GLU A 136 -6.54 -17.71 -4.34
CA GLU A 136 -5.75 -16.60 -4.88
C GLU A 136 -6.17 -15.24 -4.29
N GLU A 137 -7.42 -15.11 -3.87
CA GLU A 137 -7.94 -13.93 -3.16
C GLU A 137 -7.61 -13.93 -1.65
N ALA A 138 -7.23 -15.07 -1.08
CA ALA A 138 -6.95 -15.26 0.36
C ALA A 138 -5.60 -14.72 0.84
#